data_AF-A0AAU4K937-F1
#
_entry.id   AF-A0AAU4K937-F1
#
_cell.length_a   1.000
_cell.length_b   1.000
_cell.length_c   1.000
_cell.angle_alpha   90.00
_cell.angle_beta   90.00
_cell.angle_gamma   90.00
#
_symmetry.space_group_name_H-M   'P 1'
#
loop_
_entity.id
_entity.type
_entity.pdbx_description
1 polymer ?
#
loop_
_entity_poly.entity_id
_entity_poly.type
_entity_poly.pdbx_seq_one_letter_code
_entity_poly.pdbx_strand_id
1 'polypeptide(L)'
;MSPNTDYRAPGSAGGRSFAPTDHLATEAVAAYVDGELRMNAHLRAARHIAACAECAAEVDAQGAARTALRGCADITMPLGLLGALADIPSREIDLRSALERSRDTDRRNPDRGGPLSAPGFPVHRPSRWRHR
;
A
#
# COMPACT_ATOMS: atom_id res chain seq x y z
N MET A 1 0.77 -34.13 12.20
CA MET A 1 1.77 -33.10 11.85
C MET A 1 2.40 -32.58 13.12
N SER A 2 3.65 -32.93 13.42
CA SER A 2 4.40 -32.28 14.50
C SER A 2 4.91 -30.92 14.00
N PRO A 3 4.80 -29.84 14.79
CA PRO A 3 5.37 -28.55 14.40
C PRO A 3 6.90 -28.62 14.41
N ASN A 4 7.55 -27.87 13.51
CA ASN A 4 9.00 -27.83 13.39
C ASN A 4 9.63 -27.16 14.63
N THR A 5 10.31 -27.95 15.47
CA THR A 5 10.95 -27.51 16.72
C THR A 5 12.14 -26.58 16.48
N ASP A 6 12.71 -26.60 15.28
CA ASP A 6 13.84 -25.74 14.88
C ASP A 6 13.37 -24.38 14.33
N TYR A 7 12.06 -24.16 14.25
CA TYR A 7 11.52 -22.86 13.86
C TYR A 7 11.74 -21.85 14.99
N ARG A 8 12.80 -21.05 14.85
CA ARG A 8 13.04 -19.88 15.70
C ARG A 8 12.48 -18.64 15.02
N ALA A 9 11.39 -18.10 15.55
CA ALA A 9 10.71 -16.95 14.99
C ALA A 9 11.68 -15.73 14.89
N PRO A 10 11.70 -15.02 13.75
CA PRO A 10 12.50 -13.80 13.61
C PRO A 10 12.17 -12.80 14.73
N GLY A 11 13.18 -12.28 15.42
CA GLY A 11 13.00 -11.32 16.51
C GLY A 11 12.84 -11.91 17.93
N SER A 12 12.98 -13.24 18.10
CA SER A 12 13.06 -13.89 19.42
C SER A 12 14.51 -14.05 19.91
N ALA A 13 14.71 -14.21 21.22
CA ALA A 13 16.03 -14.40 21.82
C ALA A 13 16.71 -15.66 21.25
N GLY A 14 17.73 -15.43 20.42
CA GLY A 14 18.54 -16.42 19.71
C GLY A 14 18.03 -16.82 18.31
N GLY A 15 16.98 -16.18 17.78
CA GLY A 15 16.73 -16.20 16.34
C GLY A 15 17.87 -15.49 15.60
N ARG A 16 18.21 -15.94 14.38
CA ARG A 16 19.27 -15.28 13.58
C ARG A 16 19.01 -13.78 13.48
N SER A 17 20.03 -12.97 13.73
CA SER A 17 20.02 -11.55 13.37
C SER A 17 19.89 -11.41 11.85
N PHE A 18 19.49 -10.23 11.39
CA PHE A 18 19.31 -9.92 9.96
C PHE A 18 20.59 -10.31 9.21
N ALA A 19 20.44 -11.05 8.11
CA ALA A 19 21.55 -11.52 7.31
C ALA A 19 21.88 -10.50 6.17
N PRO A 20 23.13 -10.41 5.70
CA PRO A 20 23.64 -9.29 4.89
C PRO A 20 23.25 -9.32 3.39
N THR A 21 22.53 -8.42 2.71
CA THR A 21 21.57 -7.33 2.99
C THR A 21 21.74 -6.58 4.31
N ASP A 22 22.96 -6.12 4.59
CA ASP A 22 23.43 -5.70 5.92
C ASP A 22 23.01 -4.28 6.34
N HIS A 23 22.10 -3.68 5.59
CA HIS A 23 21.60 -2.34 5.79
C HIS A 23 20.09 -2.39 5.98
N LEU A 24 19.54 -1.35 6.61
CA LEU A 24 18.09 -1.16 6.58
C LEU A 24 17.61 -1.13 5.12
N ALA A 25 16.53 -1.87 4.84
CA ALA A 25 15.86 -1.78 3.56
C ALA A 25 15.37 -0.34 3.33
N THR A 26 15.34 0.13 2.08
CA THR A 26 15.01 1.52 1.76
C THR A 26 13.64 1.94 2.30
N GLU A 27 12.66 1.03 2.28
CA GLU A 27 11.33 1.25 2.88
C GLU A 27 11.37 1.39 4.41
N ALA A 28 12.32 0.73 5.08
CA ALA A 28 12.51 0.86 6.52
C ALA A 28 13.15 2.20 6.90
N VAL A 29 14.08 2.71 6.07
CA VAL A 29 14.65 4.06 6.22
C VAL A 29 13.54 5.10 6.03
N ALA A 30 12.70 4.97 5.00
CA ALA A 30 11.62 5.92 4.72
C ALA A 30 10.59 5.94 5.87
N ALA A 31 10.15 4.77 6.32
CA ALA A 31 9.23 4.66 7.45
C ALA A 31 9.85 5.20 8.76
N TYR A 32 11.16 5.07 8.96
CA TYR A 32 11.85 5.64 10.11
C TYR A 32 11.84 7.17 10.06
N VAL A 33 12.21 7.76 8.92
CA VAL A 33 12.23 9.22 8.69
C VAL A 33 10.82 9.82 8.81
N ASP A 34 9.81 9.14 8.28
CA ASP A 34 8.43 9.61 8.32
C ASP A 34 7.78 9.46 9.70
N GLY A 35 8.30 8.56 10.55
CA GLY A 35 7.77 8.28 11.88
C GLY A 35 6.72 7.18 11.92
N GLU A 36 6.63 6.37 10.86
CA GLU A 36 5.59 5.35 10.64
C GLU A 36 5.96 3.96 11.20
N LEU A 37 7.18 3.80 11.73
CA LEU A 37 7.57 2.55 12.37
C LEU A 37 6.94 2.39 13.76
N ARG A 38 6.39 1.20 14.04
CA ARG A 38 6.00 0.82 15.41
C ARG A 38 7.19 0.85 16.36
N MET A 39 6.96 1.16 17.63
CA MET A 39 7.99 1.36 18.67
C MET A 39 9.13 0.32 18.65
N ASN A 40 8.82 -0.98 18.63
CA ASN A 40 9.84 -2.04 18.61
C ASN A 40 10.72 -2.01 17.35
N ALA A 41 10.13 -1.71 16.18
CA ALA A 41 10.88 -1.57 14.93
C ALA A 41 11.72 -0.29 14.92
N HIS A 42 11.15 0.80 15.45
CA HIS A 42 11.85 2.08 15.59
C HIS A 42 13.11 1.95 16.45
N LEU A 43 13.03 1.31 17.63
CA LEU A 43 14.20 1.10 18.50
C LEU A 43 15.30 0.26 17.83
N ARG A 44 14.90 -0.76 17.06
CA ARG A 44 15.85 -1.58 16.32
C ARG A 44 16.53 -0.81 15.18
N ALA A 45 15.76 -0.01 14.45
CA ALA A 45 16.28 0.87 13.40
C ALA A 45 17.22 1.93 14.00
N ALA A 46 16.83 2.61 15.08
CA ALA A 46 17.65 3.60 15.77
C ALA A 46 18.98 3.01 16.24
N ARG A 47 18.96 1.80 16.82
CA ARG A 47 20.19 1.10 17.21
C ARG A 47 21.09 0.79 16.01
N HIS A 48 20.52 0.40 14.88
CA HIS A 48 21.29 0.11 13.67
C HIS A 48 21.88 1.39 13.07
N ILE A 49 21.10 2.47 12.97
CA ILE A 49 21.55 3.77 12.46
C ILE A 49 22.71 4.31 13.30
N ALA A 50 22.65 4.19 14.62
CA ALA A 50 23.73 4.60 15.51
C ALA A 50 25.04 3.80 15.30
N ALA A 51 24.97 2.61 14.71
CA ALA A 51 26.11 1.73 14.47
C ALA A 51 26.55 1.65 13.00
N CYS A 52 25.76 2.17 12.06
CA CYS A 52 25.99 2.07 10.61
C CYS A 52 25.94 3.45 9.94
N ALA A 53 27.09 3.95 9.52
CA ALA A 53 27.22 5.26 8.89
C ALA A 53 26.48 5.38 7.55
N GLU A 54 26.40 4.30 6.77
CA GLU A 54 25.67 4.28 5.50
C GLU A 54 24.17 4.46 5.72
N CYS A 55 23.58 3.74 6.67
CA CYS A 55 22.16 3.94 7.01
C CYS A 55 21.89 5.31 7.64
N ALA A 56 22.83 5.89 8.38
CA ALA A 56 22.71 7.26 8.87
C ALA A 56 22.68 8.26 7.70
N ALA A 57 23.57 8.10 6.71
CA ALA A 57 23.60 8.95 5.52
C ALA A 57 22.30 8.83 4.70
N GLU A 58 21.73 7.63 4.57
CA GLU A 58 20.44 7.41 3.90
C GLU A 58 19.28 8.10 4.64
N VAL A 59 19.26 8.05 5.98
CA VAL A 59 18.27 8.77 6.80
C VAL A 59 18.37 10.28 6.57
N ASP A 60 19.59 10.82 6.56
CA ASP A 60 19.82 12.25 6.30
C ASP A 60 19.38 12.66 4.89
N ALA A 61 19.72 11.86 3.88
CA ALA A 61 19.32 12.10 2.49
C ALA A 61 17.79 12.10 2.32
N GLN A 62 17.10 11.12 2.91
CA GLN A 62 15.63 11.06 2.88
C GLN A 62 14.99 12.18 3.69
N GLY A 63 15.57 12.57 4.83
CA GLY A 63 15.13 13.72 5.64
C GLY A 63 15.25 15.05 4.89
N ALA A 64 16.35 15.24 4.15
CA ALA A 64 16.54 16.40 3.28
C ALA A 64 15.50 16.42 2.15
N ALA A 65 15.25 15.27 1.50
CA ALA A 65 14.22 15.14 0.48
C ALA A 65 12.83 15.49 1.02
N ARG A 66 12.45 14.96 2.19
CA ARG A 66 11.19 15.27 2.87
C ARG A 66 11.05 16.76 3.17
N THR A 67 12.12 17.39 3.65
CA THR A 67 12.15 18.83 3.96
C THR A 67 11.97 19.66 2.70
N ALA A 68 12.66 19.30 1.61
CA ALA A 68 12.52 19.96 0.32
C ALA A 68 11.09 19.85 -0.23
N LEU A 69 10.46 18.67 -0.13
CA LEU A 69 9.07 18.48 -0.55
C LEU A 69 8.09 19.28 0.30
N ARG A 70 8.33 19.41 1.60
CA ARG A 70 7.49 20.24 2.49
C ARG A 70 7.70 21.74 2.31
N GLY A 71 8.90 22.15 1.88
CA GLY A 71 9.21 23.54 1.55
C GLY A 71 8.80 23.96 0.15
N CYS A 72 8.37 23.02 -0.69
CA CYS A 72 7.81 23.30 -2.01
C CYS A 72 6.47 24.06 -1.86
N ALA A 73 6.16 24.88 -2.87
CA ALA A 73 4.96 25.71 -2.88
C ALA A 73 3.68 24.87 -2.66
N ASP A 74 2.70 25.48 -1.99
CA ASP A 74 1.45 24.83 -1.67
C ASP A 74 0.77 24.30 -2.93
N ILE A 75 0.49 22.99 -2.95
CA ILE A 75 -0.23 22.36 -4.06
C ILE A 75 -1.68 22.81 -3.97
N THR A 76 -1.99 23.88 -4.70
CA THR A 76 -3.36 24.42 -4.73
C THR A 76 -4.23 23.56 -5.62
N MET A 77 -5.42 23.22 -5.14
CA MET A 77 -6.40 22.51 -5.95
C MET A 77 -6.87 23.39 -7.13
N PRO A 78 -6.78 22.92 -8.39
CA PRO A 78 -7.29 23.67 -9.52
C PRO A 78 -8.78 23.99 -9.35
N LEU A 79 -9.19 25.23 -9.61
CA LEU A 79 -10.57 25.70 -9.36
C LEU A 79 -11.63 24.86 -10.10
N GLY A 80 -11.33 24.40 -11.31
CA GLY A 80 -12.20 23.50 -12.07
C GLY A 80 -12.40 22.13 -11.41
N LEU A 81 -11.35 21.57 -10.80
CA LEU A 81 -11.45 20.32 -10.03
C LEU A 81 -12.26 20.55 -8.75
N LEU A 82 -12.02 21.66 -8.05
CA LEU A 82 -12.79 22.02 -6.86
C LEU A 82 -14.28 22.14 -7.19
N GLY A 83 -14.64 22.81 -8.28
CA GLY A 83 -16.03 22.89 -8.75
C GLY A 83 -16.62 21.52 -9.10
N ALA A 84 -15.87 20.67 -9.80
CA ALA A 84 -16.33 19.33 -10.14
C ALA A 84 -16.52 18.42 -8.90
N LEU A 85 -15.65 18.53 -7.89
CA LEU A 85 -15.76 17.81 -6.62
C LEU A 85 -16.93 18.33 -5.77
N ALA A 86 -17.14 19.65 -5.74
CA ALA A 86 -18.26 20.27 -5.04
C ALA A 86 -19.62 19.88 -5.64
N ASP A 87 -19.65 19.53 -6.93
CA ASP A 87 -20.85 19.09 -7.65
C ASP A 87 -21.12 17.58 -7.54
N ILE A 88 -20.24 16.78 -6.91
CA ILE A 88 -20.48 15.33 -6.69
C ILE A 88 -21.81 15.05 -5.97
N PRO A 89 -22.21 15.77 -4.91
CA PRO A 89 -23.46 15.50 -4.21
C PRO A 89 -24.71 15.75 -5.07
N SER A 90 -24.63 16.67 -6.03
CA SER A 90 -25.72 17.06 -6.95
C SER A 90 -25.71 16.26 -8.25
N ARG A 91 -24.66 15.47 -8.52
CA ARG A 91 -24.60 14.62 -9.69
C ARG A 91 -25.57 13.45 -9.55
N GLU A 92 -26.55 13.40 -10.44
CA GLU A 92 -27.24 12.15 -10.74
C GLU A 92 -26.24 11.20 -11.40
N ILE A 93 -25.67 10.29 -10.61
CA ILE A 93 -24.83 9.23 -11.14
C ILE A 93 -25.78 8.24 -11.84
N ASP A 94 -25.86 8.32 -13.16
CA ASP A 94 -26.56 7.30 -13.93
C ASP A 94 -25.74 6.00 -13.96
N LEU A 95 -25.95 5.19 -12.92
CA LEU A 95 -25.37 3.86 -12.75
C LEU A 95 -25.76 2.92 -13.89
N ARG A 96 -26.91 3.13 -14.54
CA ARG A 96 -27.36 2.30 -15.66
C ARG A 96 -26.48 2.51 -16.89
N SER A 97 -26.24 3.78 -17.23
CA SER A 97 -25.29 4.16 -18.28
C SER A 97 -23.86 3.69 -17.97
N ALA A 98 -23.44 3.73 -16.70
CA ALA A 98 -22.12 3.23 -16.30
C ALA A 98 -21.97 1.71 -16.46
N LEU A 99 -23.00 0.95 -16.08
CA LEU A 99 -23.05 -0.51 -16.26
C LEU A 99 -23.13 -0.91 -17.74
N GLU A 100 -23.85 -0.16 -18.57
CA GLU A 100 -23.94 -0.39 -20.01
C GLU A 100 -22.60 -0.16 -20.71
N ARG A 101 -21.86 0.91 -20.39
CA ARG A 101 -20.49 1.12 -20.88
C ARG A 101 -19.55 0.00 -20.47
N SER A 102 -19.66 -0.51 -19.24
CA SER A 102 -18.85 -1.64 -18.75
C SER A 102 -19.14 -2.94 -19.51
N ARG A 103 -20.41 -3.19 -19.86
CA ARG A 103 -20.82 -4.33 -20.70
C ARG A 103 -20.34 -4.20 -22.14
N ASP A 104 -20.30 -2.97 -22.66
CA ASP A 104 -19.86 -2.72 -24.03
C ASP A 104 -18.33 -2.86 -24.17
N THR A 105 -17.56 -2.44 -23.16
CA THR A 105 -16.12 -2.72 -23.08
C THR A 105 -15.80 -4.21 -23.00
N ASP A 106 -16.63 -4.99 -22.29
CA ASP A 106 -16.52 -6.45 -22.18
C ASP A 106 -16.87 -7.14 -23.52
N ARG A 107 -17.89 -6.64 -24.23
CA ARG A 107 -18.23 -7.11 -25.60
C ARG A 107 -17.17 -6.77 -26.64
N ARG A 108 -16.54 -5.59 -26.54
CA ARG A 108 -15.51 -5.14 -27.49
C ARG A 108 -14.17 -5.83 -27.30
N ASN A 109 -13.94 -6.44 -26.13
CA ASN A 109 -12.72 -7.19 -25.82
C ASN A 109 -13.03 -8.37 -24.88
N PRO A 110 -13.68 -9.43 -25.39
CA PRO A 110 -14.13 -10.57 -24.57
C PRO A 110 -12.97 -11.38 -23.95
N ASP A 111 -11.75 -11.23 -24.48
CA ASP A 111 -10.55 -11.92 -24.00
C ASP A 111 -9.81 -11.16 -22.88
N ARG A 112 -10.13 -9.88 -22.65
CA ARG A 112 -9.76 -9.18 -21.41
C ARG A 112 -10.84 -9.43 -20.38
N GLY A 113 -10.77 -10.60 -19.73
CA GLY A 113 -11.54 -10.83 -18.51
C GLY A 113 -11.41 -9.61 -17.58
N GLY A 114 -12.53 -9.04 -17.17
CA GLY A 114 -12.55 -7.97 -16.18
C GLY A 114 -11.74 -8.36 -14.93
N PRO A 115 -11.40 -7.44 -14.03
CA PRO A 115 -10.54 -7.73 -12.87
C PRO A 115 -11.07 -8.85 -11.95
N LEU A 116 -12.33 -9.27 -12.10
CA LEU A 116 -12.99 -10.35 -11.38
C LEU A 116 -13.04 -11.70 -12.15
N SER A 117 -12.57 -11.74 -13.40
CA SER A 117 -12.56 -12.95 -14.26
C SER A 117 -11.20 -13.66 -14.28
N ALA A 118 -10.22 -13.20 -13.51
CA ALA A 118 -8.97 -13.93 -13.31
C ALA A 118 -9.27 -15.28 -12.60
N PRO A 119 -8.63 -16.40 -13.01
CA PRO A 119 -8.80 -17.67 -12.32
C PRO A 119 -8.36 -17.52 -10.86
N GLY A 120 -9.33 -17.59 -9.93
CA GLY A 120 -9.10 -17.41 -8.49
C GLY A 120 -10.16 -16.57 -7.75
N PHE A 121 -11.03 -15.83 -8.44
CA PHE A 121 -12.10 -15.07 -7.80
C PHE A 121 -13.40 -15.88 -7.66
N PRO A 122 -13.99 -16.00 -6.46
CA PRO A 122 -15.24 -16.73 -6.26
C PRO A 122 -16.43 -15.93 -6.82
N VAL A 123 -17.05 -16.45 -7.88
CA VAL A 123 -18.33 -15.91 -8.39
C VAL A 123 -19.46 -16.46 -7.53
N HIS A 124 -19.89 -15.70 -6.53
CA HIS A 124 -21.08 -16.06 -5.76
C HIS A 124 -22.32 -15.96 -6.64
N ARG A 125 -22.86 -17.10 -7.03
CA ARG A 125 -24.14 -17.21 -7.74
C ARG A 125 -25.27 -17.05 -6.72
N PRO A 126 -26.17 -16.06 -6.83
CA PRO A 126 -27.25 -15.92 -5.86
C PRO A 126 -28.24 -17.09 -6.00
N SER A 127 -28.35 -17.88 -4.94
CA SER A 127 -29.31 -18.96 -4.79
C SER A 127 -30.73 -18.40 -4.82
N ARG A 128 -31.55 -18.84 -5.77
CA ARG A 128 -33.00 -18.58 -5.77
C ARG A 128 -33.63 -19.32 -4.60
N TRP A 129 -34.05 -18.58 -3.58
CA TRP A 129 -34.82 -19.12 -2.46
C TRP A 129 -36.23 -19.51 -2.93
N ARG A 130 -36.59 -20.79 -2.75
CA ARG A 130 -37.98 -21.26 -2.86
C ARG A 130 -38.60 -21.14 -1.47
N HIS A 131 -39.60 -20.27 -1.33
CA HIS A 131 -40.48 -20.26 -0.18
C HIS A 131 -41.48 -21.42 -0.30
N ARG A 132 -41.58 -22.24 0.74
CA ARG A 132 -42.75 -23.06 1.06
C ARG A 132 -43.09 -22.84 2.52
#